data_AF-A0A9P7BP05-F1
#
_entry.id   AF-A0A9P7BP05-F1
#
_cell.length_a   1.000
_cell.length_b   1.000
_cell.length_c   1.000
_cell.angle_alpha   90.00
_cell.angle_beta   90.00
_cell.angle_gamma   90.00
#
_symmetry.space_group_name_H-M   'P 1'
#
loop_
_entity.id
_entity.type
_entity.pdbx_description
1 polymer ?
#
loop_
_entity_poly.entity_id
_entity_poly.type
_entity_poly.pdbx_seq_one_letter_code
_entity_poly.pdbx_strand_id
1 'polypeptide(L)'
;MSMDSSYIREQIAYDIIKSVGLISTEYSFARVFMNDQELGLFGLIEHFKNPWLANVFANGSSSYDNGYLYQGVFQGSSNQSLTSDLSYYENVTLYADGEYKMRQKATGGSKTNFEPLQTFTKFIDEAPTNTSDAVSTWKAELNTDSYLRSAALEILLGNADGYFSMANNYYLYQNPETDGFLWIPCDMDLSMGTHANSVSDMWSGNYSTFPNIYERPLMKKIIAVPEFKETFEGYIKNITAQLINPNITYPRINSIVNMIRQDVEWDQTCTRVHSESDSSFMMGDGGAAMSNNSTIPSNNATMSMNQTMPQQGNSTTQGGDGGGGNPNSEESVSWEDAVNGTTTSSSISVKLWLQAIYQNTTNFYSQN
;
A
#
# COMPACT_ATOMS: atom_id res chain seq x y z
N MET A 1 5.85 -4.43 12.99
CA MET A 1 7.16 -5.09 12.81
C MET A 1 7.10 -6.60 12.89
N SER A 2 6.09 -7.22 13.52
CA SER A 2 5.97 -8.70 13.57
C SER A 2 5.99 -9.38 12.19
N MET A 3 5.58 -8.68 11.13
CA MET A 3 5.59 -9.16 9.74
C MET A 3 6.75 -8.58 8.89
N ASP A 4 7.55 -7.65 9.44
CA ASP A 4 8.69 -7.04 8.75
C ASP A 4 9.98 -7.41 9.46
N SER A 5 10.62 -8.49 9.00
CA SER A 5 11.91 -8.97 9.54
C SER A 5 13.05 -7.95 9.41
N SER A 6 12.89 -6.91 8.58
CA SER A 6 13.90 -5.85 8.42
C SER A 6 13.75 -4.70 9.42
N TYR A 7 12.57 -4.57 10.04
CA TYR A 7 12.15 -3.48 10.94
C TYR A 7 12.03 -2.10 10.27
N ILE A 8 12.41 -1.94 8.99
CA ILE A 8 12.65 -0.62 8.39
C ILE A 8 11.79 -0.31 7.17
N ARG A 9 10.97 -1.25 6.66
CA ARG A 9 10.22 -1.04 5.40
C ARG A 9 9.33 0.18 5.46
N GLU A 10 8.52 0.28 6.51
CA GLU A 10 7.57 1.37 6.71
C GLU A 10 8.28 2.73 6.85
N GLN A 11 9.34 2.80 7.65
CA GLN A 11 10.15 4.02 7.80
C GLN A 11 10.76 4.48 6.47
N ILE A 12 11.34 3.55 5.70
CA ILE A 12 11.96 3.88 4.41
C ILE A 12 10.90 4.31 3.39
N ALA A 13 9.75 3.66 3.36
CA ALA A 13 8.63 4.05 2.50
C ALA A 13 8.17 5.48 2.83
N TYR A 14 7.98 5.82 4.11
CA TYR A 14 7.60 7.19 4.51
C TYR A 14 8.67 8.24 4.24
N ASP A 15 9.95 7.91 4.39
CA ASP A 15 11.04 8.81 3.99
C ASP A 15 10.97 9.14 2.49
N ILE A 16 10.67 8.14 1.65
CA ILE A 16 10.54 8.31 0.21
C ILE A 16 9.26 9.10 -0.13
N ILE A 17 8.12 8.79 0.49
CA ILE A 17 6.85 9.51 0.31
C ILE A 17 7.05 11.02 0.59
N LYS A 18 7.68 11.34 1.73
CA LYS A 18 8.00 12.73 2.08
C LYS A 18 8.99 13.38 1.10
N SER A 19 10.00 12.63 0.65
CA SER A 19 11.02 13.14 -0.29
C SER A 19 10.46 13.47 -1.68
N VAL A 20 9.36 12.81 -2.11
CA VAL A 20 8.66 13.18 -3.35
C VAL A 20 7.60 14.26 -3.14
N GLY A 21 7.51 14.86 -1.95
CA GLY A 21 6.60 15.97 -1.65
C GLY A 21 5.14 15.56 -1.46
N LEU A 22 4.87 14.28 -1.19
CA LEU A 22 3.52 13.82 -0.85
C LEU A 22 3.22 14.12 0.62
N ILE A 23 1.94 14.40 0.88
CA ILE A 23 1.43 14.43 2.25
C ILE A 23 1.57 13.04 2.85
N SER A 24 2.02 13.00 4.09
CA SER A 24 2.41 11.77 4.77
C SER A 24 2.21 11.90 6.26
N THR A 25 2.11 10.78 6.95
CA THR A 25 2.23 10.70 8.40
C THR A 25 3.69 10.60 8.81
N GLU A 26 3.95 10.93 10.08
CA GLU A 26 5.26 10.71 10.65
C GLU A 26 5.39 9.28 11.21
N TYR A 27 6.62 8.75 11.13
CA TYR A 27 6.99 7.46 11.69
C TYR A 27 8.24 7.63 12.58
N SER A 28 8.26 6.91 13.70
CA SER A 28 9.42 6.77 14.57
C SER A 28 9.44 5.37 15.18
N PHE A 29 10.52 5.05 15.89
CA PHE A 29 10.63 3.83 16.68
C PHE A 29 10.38 4.14 18.17
N ALA A 30 9.80 3.19 18.89
CA ALA A 30 9.58 3.29 20.33
C ALA A 30 9.80 1.95 21.02
N ARG A 31 10.53 1.95 22.15
CA ARG A 31 10.53 0.82 23.08
C ARG A 31 9.26 0.89 23.93
N VAL A 32 8.53 -0.21 24.01
CA VAL A 32 7.27 -0.28 24.75
C VAL A 32 7.45 -1.16 26.00
N PHE A 33 6.97 -0.63 27.12
CA PHE A 33 6.93 -1.31 28.41
C PHE A 33 5.50 -1.24 28.95
N MET A 34 5.03 -2.32 29.55
CA MET A 34 3.73 -2.36 30.22
C MET A 34 3.87 -3.09 31.55
N ASN A 35 3.48 -2.45 32.66
CA ASN A 35 3.62 -3.00 34.01
C ASN A 35 5.05 -3.50 34.31
N ASP A 36 6.04 -2.67 33.99
CA ASP A 36 7.48 -3.00 34.11
C ASP A 36 7.95 -4.20 33.26
N GLN A 37 7.09 -4.71 32.37
CA GLN A 37 7.43 -5.76 31.42
C GLN A 37 7.82 -5.14 30.07
N GLU A 38 8.96 -5.57 29.55
CA GLU A 38 9.43 -5.27 28.20
C GLU A 38 8.51 -5.93 27.17
N LEU A 39 7.90 -5.13 26.29
CA LEU A 39 7.05 -5.63 25.20
C LEU A 39 7.78 -5.68 23.85
N GLY A 40 8.83 -4.89 23.70
CA GLY A 40 9.66 -4.87 22.50
C GLY A 40 9.77 -3.49 21.85
N LEU A 41 10.39 -3.48 20.67
CA LEU A 41 10.49 -2.33 19.77
C LEU A 41 9.24 -2.29 18.89
N PHE A 42 8.70 -1.08 18.71
CA PHE A 42 7.51 -0.83 17.91
C PHE A 42 7.74 0.33 16.94
N GLY A 43 7.03 0.29 15.82
CA GLY A 43 6.79 1.47 15.00
C GLY A 43 5.74 2.36 15.68
N LEU A 44 6.05 3.64 15.79
CA LEU A 44 5.15 4.69 16.24
C LEU A 44 4.76 5.53 15.03
N ILE A 45 3.53 5.36 14.56
CA ILE A 45 3.01 6.06 13.40
C ILE A 45 1.93 7.06 13.82
N GLU A 46 1.97 8.26 13.24
CA GLU A 46 0.90 9.22 13.40
C GLU A 46 -0.38 8.71 12.71
N HIS A 47 -1.52 8.81 13.40
CA HIS A 47 -2.78 8.31 12.89
C HIS A 47 -3.58 9.41 12.20
N PHE A 48 -4.22 9.10 11.07
CA PHE A 48 -5.14 9.98 10.33
C PHE A 48 -6.47 10.21 11.06
N LYS A 49 -6.43 10.84 12.24
CA LYS A 49 -7.57 11.19 13.09
C LYS A 49 -7.40 12.63 13.57
N ASN A 50 -8.50 13.29 13.94
CA ASN A 50 -8.47 14.64 14.52
C ASN A 50 -7.44 14.71 15.68
N PRO A 51 -6.50 15.68 15.72
CA PRO A 51 -6.42 16.90 14.89
C PRO A 51 -5.51 16.84 13.65
N TRP A 52 -5.18 15.66 13.12
CA TRP A 52 -4.22 15.49 12.02
C TRP A 52 -4.46 16.43 10.83
N LEU A 53 -5.67 16.49 10.29
CA LEU A 53 -5.99 17.38 9.17
C LEU A 53 -5.71 18.85 9.47
N ALA A 54 -6.03 19.32 10.68
CA ALA A 54 -5.75 20.69 11.08
C ALA A 54 -4.24 20.93 11.22
N ASN A 55 -3.49 19.97 11.74
CA ASN A 55 -2.04 20.05 11.86
C ASN A 55 -1.37 20.17 10.49
N VAL A 56 -1.76 19.32 9.54
CA VAL A 56 -1.14 19.22 8.21
C VAL A 56 -1.57 20.36 7.28
N PHE A 57 -2.86 20.67 7.23
CA PHE A 57 -3.40 21.61 6.25
C PHE A 57 -3.60 23.03 6.79
N ALA A 58 -3.52 23.24 8.11
CA ALA A 58 -3.79 24.54 8.72
C ALA A 58 -2.87 24.87 9.91
N ASN A 59 -1.67 24.30 9.95
CA ASN A 59 -0.67 24.56 10.99
C ASN A 59 -1.23 24.43 12.43
N GLY A 60 -2.11 23.46 12.65
CA GLY A 60 -2.73 23.18 13.95
C GLY A 60 -3.86 24.13 14.33
N SER A 61 -4.38 24.93 13.38
CA SER A 61 -5.48 25.85 13.67
C SER A 61 -6.74 25.10 14.11
N SER A 62 -7.24 25.42 15.30
CA SER A 62 -8.50 24.87 15.82
C SER A 62 -9.74 25.35 15.05
N SER A 63 -9.59 26.33 14.16
CA SER A 63 -10.66 26.85 13.29
C SER A 63 -10.62 26.24 11.89
N TYR A 64 -9.86 25.17 11.68
CA TYR A 64 -9.78 24.53 10.37
C TYR A 64 -11.08 23.81 10.01
N ASP A 65 -11.71 24.24 8.93
CA ASP A 65 -12.95 23.65 8.41
C ASP A 65 -12.64 22.51 7.45
N ASN A 66 -12.31 21.34 7.98
CA ASN A 66 -11.90 20.20 7.17
C ASN A 66 -13.04 19.64 6.27
N GLY A 67 -12.69 19.10 5.10
CA GLY A 67 -13.59 18.26 4.31
C GLY A 67 -13.59 16.78 4.73
N TYR A 68 -14.19 15.91 3.92
CA TYR A 68 -14.28 14.47 4.20
C TYR A 68 -12.95 13.75 3.98
N LEU A 69 -12.65 12.77 4.85
CA LEU A 69 -11.53 11.86 4.72
C LEU A 69 -12.04 10.42 4.68
N TYR A 70 -11.90 9.78 3.52
CA TYR A 70 -12.21 8.38 3.29
C TYR A 70 -10.92 7.57 3.23
N GLN A 71 -10.98 6.30 3.64
CA GLN A 71 -9.90 5.34 3.46
C GLN A 71 -10.44 4.14 2.69
N GLY A 72 -9.73 3.70 1.65
CA GLY A 72 -9.91 2.37 1.08
C GLY A 72 -9.25 1.34 1.99
N VAL A 73 -10.03 0.37 2.46
CA VAL A 73 -9.55 -0.72 3.27
C VAL A 73 -9.74 -2.05 2.55
N PHE A 74 -8.87 -3.02 2.79
CA PHE A 74 -9.14 -4.42 2.46
C PHE A 74 -9.89 -5.02 3.65
N GLN A 75 -11.14 -5.41 3.49
CA GLN A 75 -11.92 -5.94 4.60
C GLN A 75 -13.13 -6.70 4.12
N GLY A 76 -13.11 -8.02 4.31
CA GLY A 76 -14.17 -8.95 3.93
C GLY A 76 -15.57 -8.46 4.28
N SER A 77 -16.14 -7.69 3.36
CA SER A 77 -17.54 -7.33 3.42
C SER A 77 -18.31 -8.65 3.41
N SER A 78 -19.52 -8.64 3.97
CA SER A 78 -20.41 -9.79 3.83
C SER A 78 -20.72 -10.13 2.37
N ASN A 79 -20.34 -9.24 1.44
CA ASN A 79 -20.55 -9.36 0.01
C ASN A 79 -19.21 -9.26 -0.76
N GLN A 80 -18.56 -10.42 -0.95
CA GLN A 80 -17.26 -10.59 -1.63
C GLN A 80 -17.10 -9.91 -3.01
N SER A 81 -18.14 -9.29 -3.56
CA SER A 81 -18.12 -8.55 -4.82
C SER A 81 -17.87 -7.04 -4.67
N LEU A 82 -17.86 -6.48 -3.44
CA LEU A 82 -17.60 -5.06 -3.20
C LEU A 82 -16.19 -4.87 -2.66
N THR A 83 -15.42 -3.99 -3.30
CA THR A 83 -14.05 -3.61 -2.91
C THR A 83 -13.90 -2.09 -2.93
N SER A 84 -12.85 -1.56 -2.31
CA SER A 84 -12.55 -0.12 -2.38
C SER A 84 -11.66 0.24 -3.58
N ASP A 85 -12.04 -0.23 -4.77
CA ASP A 85 -11.28 -0.07 -6.02
C ASP A 85 -11.58 1.22 -6.80
N LEU A 86 -12.48 2.06 -6.29
CA LEU A 86 -13.05 3.26 -6.94
C LEU A 86 -13.98 2.99 -8.13
N SER A 87 -14.59 1.80 -8.19
CA SER A 87 -15.72 1.53 -9.09
C SER A 87 -16.94 2.39 -8.74
N TYR A 88 -17.67 2.83 -9.76
CA TYR A 88 -18.90 3.59 -9.59
C TYR A 88 -20.09 2.66 -9.29
N TYR A 89 -20.83 3.01 -8.23
CA TYR A 89 -22.11 2.41 -7.89
C TYR A 89 -23.19 3.51 -7.80
N GLU A 90 -24.34 3.29 -8.45
CA GLU A 90 -25.50 4.20 -8.37
C GLU A 90 -26.11 4.25 -6.96
N ASN A 91 -26.04 3.15 -6.21
CA ASN A 91 -26.51 3.10 -4.84
C ASN A 91 -25.40 3.53 -3.86
N VAL A 92 -25.55 4.71 -3.25
CA VAL A 92 -24.59 5.29 -2.31
C VAL A 92 -24.33 4.43 -1.07
N THR A 93 -25.28 3.58 -0.66
CA THR A 93 -25.08 2.70 0.51
C THR A 93 -23.97 1.67 0.28
N LEU A 94 -23.73 1.30 -0.99
CA LEU A 94 -22.70 0.33 -1.36
C LEU A 94 -21.28 0.84 -1.14
N TYR A 95 -21.06 2.14 -0.92
CA TYR A 95 -19.74 2.65 -0.53
C TYR A 95 -19.44 2.38 0.94
N ALA A 96 -20.46 2.44 1.80
CA ALA A 96 -20.31 2.10 3.21
C ALA A 96 -20.27 0.57 3.43
N ASP A 97 -21.05 -0.18 2.63
CA ASP A 97 -21.03 -1.65 2.63
C ASP A 97 -19.79 -2.20 1.90
N GLY A 98 -19.32 -1.46 0.89
CA GLY A 98 -18.04 -1.64 0.26
C GLY A 98 -16.92 -1.28 1.22
N GLU A 99 -15.70 -1.65 0.88
CA GLU A 99 -14.59 -1.61 1.81
C GLU A 99 -14.02 -0.18 1.99
N TYR A 100 -14.87 0.85 2.14
CA TYR A 100 -14.44 2.22 2.48
C TYR A 100 -14.79 2.57 3.92
N LYS A 101 -13.84 3.21 4.61
CA LYS A 101 -14.06 3.77 5.96
C LYS A 101 -14.04 5.29 5.92
N MET A 102 -15.06 5.93 6.48
CA MET A 102 -15.00 7.37 6.77
C MET A 102 -14.16 7.57 8.04
N ARG A 103 -12.98 8.15 7.88
CA ARG A 103 -12.02 8.39 8.97
C ARG A 103 -12.21 9.77 9.59
N GLN A 104 -12.65 10.75 8.79
CA GLN A 104 -13.09 12.05 9.29
C GLN A 104 -14.26 12.57 8.45
N LYS A 105 -15.30 13.06 9.13
CA LYS A 105 -16.40 13.79 8.50
C LYS A 105 -15.96 15.22 8.20
N ALA A 106 -16.54 15.85 7.19
CA ALA A 106 -16.40 17.30 7.00
C ALA A 106 -16.95 18.09 8.21
N THR A 107 -16.45 19.31 8.41
CA THR A 107 -17.03 20.26 9.36
C THR A 107 -18.50 20.50 9.01
N GLY A 108 -19.39 20.39 10.01
CA GLY A 108 -20.84 20.44 9.79
C GLY A 108 -21.46 19.22 9.07
N GLY A 109 -20.66 18.33 8.47
CA GLY A 109 -21.14 17.14 7.74
C GLY A 109 -21.52 15.95 8.62
N SER A 110 -22.13 14.92 7.99
CA SER A 110 -22.52 13.64 8.62
C SER A 110 -21.45 12.55 8.50
N LYS A 111 -21.36 11.63 9.48
CA LYS A 111 -20.42 10.48 9.50
C LYS A 111 -20.74 9.36 8.50
N THR A 112 -21.86 9.46 7.79
CA THR A 112 -22.34 8.43 6.85
C THR A 112 -22.52 8.98 5.43
N ASN A 113 -22.01 10.17 5.16
CA ASN A 113 -22.15 10.79 3.85
C ASN A 113 -21.06 10.29 2.89
N PHE A 114 -21.44 9.42 1.96
CA PHE A 114 -20.58 8.93 0.89
C PHE A 114 -20.91 9.55 -0.48
N GLU A 115 -21.83 10.51 -0.55
CA GLU A 115 -22.19 11.19 -1.81
C GLU A 115 -20.98 11.88 -2.48
N PRO A 116 -20.03 12.51 -1.75
CA PRO A 116 -18.82 13.06 -2.37
C PRO A 116 -17.96 11.98 -3.04
N LEU A 117 -17.79 10.84 -2.37
CA LEU A 117 -17.03 9.71 -2.92
C LEU A 117 -17.75 9.10 -4.13
N GLN A 118 -19.07 8.94 -4.07
CA GLN A 118 -19.87 8.47 -5.19
C GLN A 118 -19.79 9.40 -6.41
N THR A 119 -19.81 10.72 -6.17
CA THR A 119 -19.66 11.72 -7.24
C THR A 119 -18.29 11.58 -7.89
N PHE A 120 -17.24 11.37 -7.10
CA PHE A 120 -15.88 11.18 -7.61
C PHE A 120 -15.70 9.89 -8.41
N THR A 121 -16.21 8.75 -7.93
CA THR A 121 -16.14 7.50 -8.69
C THR A 121 -16.99 7.54 -9.96
N LYS A 122 -18.14 8.23 -9.94
CA LYS A 122 -18.92 8.51 -11.15
C LYS A 122 -18.10 9.31 -12.16
N PHE A 123 -17.44 10.36 -11.67
CA PHE A 123 -16.53 11.13 -12.50
C PHE A 123 -15.45 10.23 -13.12
N ILE A 124 -14.78 9.36 -12.36
CA ILE A 124 -13.78 8.42 -12.89
C ILE A 124 -14.37 7.56 -14.02
N ASP A 125 -15.57 6.99 -13.83
CA ASP A 125 -16.23 6.13 -14.81
C ASP A 125 -16.55 6.88 -16.13
N GLU A 126 -16.95 8.14 -16.03
CA GLU A 126 -17.36 8.97 -17.17
C GLU A 126 -16.22 9.87 -17.71
N ALA A 127 -15.06 9.89 -17.06
CA ALA A 127 -14.03 10.89 -17.28
C ALA A 127 -13.50 10.90 -18.73
N PRO A 128 -13.26 12.10 -19.31
CA PRO A 128 -12.68 12.23 -20.62
C PRO A 128 -11.22 11.76 -20.64
N THR A 129 -10.81 11.10 -21.73
CA THR A 129 -9.45 10.59 -21.91
C THR A 129 -8.74 11.16 -23.14
N ASN A 130 -9.47 11.69 -24.11
CA ASN A 130 -8.94 12.11 -25.42
C ASN A 130 -9.53 13.43 -25.95
N THR A 131 -10.16 14.22 -25.08
CA THR A 131 -10.69 15.55 -25.41
C THR A 131 -9.69 16.64 -25.01
N SER A 132 -9.78 17.81 -25.66
CA SER A 132 -8.86 18.93 -25.39
C SER A 132 -8.96 19.50 -23.97
N ASP A 133 -10.08 19.28 -23.29
CA ASP A 133 -10.34 19.71 -21.92
C ASP A 133 -10.06 18.61 -20.88
N ALA A 134 -9.66 17.40 -21.29
CA ALA A 134 -9.50 16.26 -20.39
C ALA A 134 -8.61 16.59 -19.19
N VAL A 135 -7.43 17.18 -19.42
CA VAL A 135 -6.49 17.54 -18.36
C VAL A 135 -7.11 18.52 -17.35
N SER A 136 -7.83 19.55 -17.81
CA SER A 136 -8.48 20.51 -16.92
C SER A 136 -9.62 19.89 -16.13
N THR A 137 -10.41 19.02 -16.76
CA THR A 137 -11.54 18.34 -16.12
C THR A 137 -11.05 17.41 -15.01
N TRP A 138 -9.98 16.65 -15.23
CA TRP A 138 -9.37 15.82 -14.19
C TRP A 138 -8.83 16.63 -13.01
N LYS A 139 -8.15 17.75 -13.29
CA LYS A 139 -7.56 18.60 -12.25
C LYS A 139 -8.59 19.31 -11.37
N ALA A 140 -9.86 19.40 -11.80
CA ALA A 140 -10.94 19.94 -10.99
C ALA A 140 -11.48 18.92 -9.97
N GLU A 141 -11.32 17.63 -10.22
CA GLU A 141 -11.90 16.55 -9.40
C GLU A 141 -10.86 15.78 -8.59
N LEU A 142 -9.59 15.82 -9.01
CA LEU A 142 -8.47 15.14 -8.39
C LEU A 142 -7.21 15.99 -8.45
N ASN A 143 -6.49 16.08 -7.34
CA ASN A 143 -5.10 16.45 -7.34
C ASN A 143 -4.29 15.34 -8.03
N THR A 144 -4.19 15.41 -9.36
CA THR A 144 -3.58 14.37 -10.19
C THR A 144 -2.10 14.17 -9.87
N ASP A 145 -1.41 15.20 -9.41
CA ASP A 145 0.00 15.09 -8.99
C ASP A 145 0.16 14.15 -7.79
N SER A 146 -0.68 14.33 -6.75
CA SER A 146 -0.65 13.47 -5.56
C SER A 146 -0.91 12.00 -5.91
N TYR A 147 -1.85 11.75 -6.82
CA TYR A 147 -2.17 10.40 -7.26
C TYR A 147 -1.05 9.78 -8.09
N LEU A 148 -0.57 10.46 -9.14
CA LEU A 148 0.42 9.90 -10.05
C LEU A 148 1.77 9.63 -9.37
N ARG A 149 2.19 10.48 -8.41
CA ARG A 149 3.37 10.20 -7.58
C ARG A 149 3.14 8.99 -6.68
N SER A 150 1.98 8.90 -6.03
CA SER A 150 1.65 7.76 -5.15
C SER A 150 1.59 6.44 -5.92
N ALA A 151 0.98 6.45 -7.11
CA ALA A 151 0.93 5.29 -8.00
C ALA A 151 2.34 4.84 -8.43
N ALA A 152 3.22 5.80 -8.76
CA ALA A 152 4.61 5.49 -9.09
C ALA A 152 5.35 4.87 -7.90
N LEU A 153 5.12 5.38 -6.69
CA LEU A 153 5.71 4.82 -5.47
C LEU A 153 5.20 3.42 -5.16
N GLU A 154 3.90 3.16 -5.30
CA GLU A 154 3.34 1.84 -5.03
C GLU A 154 3.99 0.76 -5.91
N ILE A 155 4.25 1.10 -7.17
CA ILE A 155 4.91 0.20 -8.13
C ILE A 155 6.39 0.04 -7.81
N LEU A 156 7.12 1.14 -7.58
CA LEU A 156 8.56 1.10 -7.34
C LEU A 156 8.92 0.44 -6.00
N LEU A 157 8.08 0.63 -4.98
CA LEU A 157 8.25 0.00 -3.68
C LEU A 157 7.60 -1.38 -3.63
N GLY A 158 6.74 -1.73 -4.60
CA GLY A 158 6.06 -3.02 -4.67
C GLY A 158 5.15 -3.26 -3.48
N ASN A 159 4.25 -2.33 -3.19
CA ASN A 159 3.32 -2.52 -2.09
C ASN A 159 2.37 -3.70 -2.40
N ALA A 160 2.48 -4.77 -1.62
CA ALA A 160 1.82 -6.04 -1.89
C ALA A 160 0.31 -6.02 -1.59
N ASP A 161 -0.14 -5.08 -0.76
CA ASP A 161 -1.55 -4.91 -0.38
C ASP A 161 -2.03 -3.46 -0.59
N GLY A 162 -1.35 -2.70 -1.45
CA GLY A 162 -1.76 -1.36 -1.87
C GLY A 162 -2.99 -1.33 -2.78
N TYR A 163 -3.27 -0.16 -3.38
CA TYR A 163 -4.44 0.06 -4.22
C TYR A 163 -4.46 -0.87 -5.43
N PHE A 164 -3.35 -1.04 -6.12
CA PHE A 164 -3.25 -1.93 -7.27
C PHE A 164 -3.49 -3.37 -6.87
N SER A 165 -2.81 -3.84 -5.82
CA SER A 165 -2.81 -5.26 -5.47
C SER A 165 -4.11 -5.67 -4.77
N MET A 166 -4.60 -4.90 -3.78
CA MET A 166 -5.74 -5.29 -2.93
C MET A 166 -6.81 -4.19 -2.76
N ALA A 167 -6.78 -3.12 -3.57
CA ALA A 167 -7.69 -1.99 -3.45
C ALA A 167 -7.62 -1.29 -2.07
N ASN A 168 -6.45 -1.29 -1.43
CA ASN A 168 -6.31 -0.95 -0.01
C ASN A 168 -5.21 0.09 0.21
N ASN A 169 -5.05 0.53 1.47
CA ASN A 169 -3.92 1.33 1.93
C ASN A 169 -3.79 2.70 1.22
N TYR A 170 -4.92 3.38 1.06
CA TYR A 170 -4.96 4.77 0.63
C TYR A 170 -6.06 5.57 1.31
N TYR A 171 -5.87 6.88 1.36
CA TYR A 171 -6.88 7.85 1.77
C TYR A 171 -7.22 8.81 0.63
N LEU A 172 -8.48 9.23 0.61
CA LEU A 172 -8.98 10.31 -0.23
C LEU A 172 -9.46 11.43 0.69
N TYR A 173 -8.77 12.57 0.62
CA TYR A 173 -9.14 13.77 1.36
C TYR A 173 -9.79 14.79 0.43
N GLN A 174 -11.04 15.16 0.71
CA GLN A 174 -11.68 16.30 0.08
C GLN A 174 -11.13 17.57 0.73
N ASN A 175 -10.08 18.14 0.13
CA ASN A 175 -9.45 19.33 0.68
C ASN A 175 -10.37 20.55 0.46
N PRO A 176 -10.79 21.29 1.49
CA PRO A 176 -11.64 22.47 1.34
C PRO A 176 -10.94 23.64 0.64
N GLU A 177 -9.61 23.68 0.61
CA GLU A 177 -8.83 24.77 0.01
C GLU A 177 -8.48 24.56 -1.47
N THR A 178 -8.66 23.35 -1.99
CA THR A 178 -8.39 23.01 -3.40
C THR A 178 -9.57 22.27 -3.98
N ASP A 179 -9.86 22.48 -5.26
CA ASP A 179 -10.86 21.65 -5.93
C ASP A 179 -10.41 20.18 -5.99
N GLY A 180 -11.34 19.26 -5.77
CA GLY A 180 -11.13 17.82 -5.90
C GLY A 180 -10.54 17.09 -4.69
N PHE A 181 -10.33 15.79 -4.88
CA PHE A 181 -9.73 14.91 -3.88
C PHE A 181 -8.20 14.96 -3.92
N LEU A 182 -7.57 14.88 -2.76
CA LEU A 182 -6.15 14.62 -2.57
C LEU A 182 -5.95 13.14 -2.24
N TRP A 183 -5.02 12.49 -2.94
CA TRP A 183 -4.61 11.12 -2.63
C TRP A 183 -3.51 11.13 -1.57
N ILE A 184 -3.63 10.26 -0.57
CA ILE A 184 -2.62 10.09 0.48
C ILE A 184 -2.29 8.59 0.60
N PRO A 185 -1.07 8.15 0.28
CA PRO A 185 -0.65 6.78 0.53
C PRO A 185 -0.47 6.55 2.04
N CYS A 186 -0.73 5.33 2.49
CA CYS A 186 -0.53 4.92 3.87
C CYS A 186 -0.15 3.45 3.93
N ASP A 187 0.27 2.97 5.10
CA ASP A 187 0.43 1.54 5.43
C ASP A 187 1.21 0.78 4.34
N MET A 188 2.52 1.02 4.34
CA MET A 188 3.46 0.58 3.29
C MET A 188 4.37 -0.55 3.78
N ASP A 189 3.94 -1.29 4.80
CA ASP A 189 4.80 -2.19 5.57
C ASP A 189 5.06 -3.48 4.79
N LEU A 190 4.10 -3.87 3.95
CA LEU A 190 4.21 -4.95 2.96
C LEU A 190 4.83 -4.47 1.63
N SER A 191 5.84 -3.62 1.70
CA SER A 191 6.63 -3.16 0.56
C SER A 191 8.04 -3.77 0.53
N MET A 192 8.80 -3.47 -0.53
CA MET A 192 10.23 -3.76 -0.67
C MET A 192 10.59 -5.21 -0.33
N GLY A 193 9.97 -6.15 -1.04
CA GLY A 193 10.30 -7.57 -0.98
C GLY A 193 9.30 -8.45 -0.24
N THR A 194 8.32 -7.85 0.43
CA THR A 194 7.08 -8.54 0.80
C THR A 194 6.18 -8.63 -0.43
N HIS A 195 5.61 -9.79 -0.71
CA HIS A 195 4.84 -10.00 -1.94
C HIS A 195 3.67 -10.95 -1.73
N ALA A 196 2.50 -10.56 -2.23
CA ALA A 196 1.31 -11.41 -2.35
C ALA A 196 1.05 -11.84 -3.82
N ASN A 197 1.75 -11.21 -4.76
CA ASN A 197 1.67 -11.43 -6.19
C ASN A 197 3.00 -11.95 -6.73
N SER A 198 3.04 -12.27 -8.04
CA SER A 198 4.27 -12.71 -8.70
C SER A 198 5.36 -11.64 -8.60
N VAL A 199 6.46 -11.98 -7.92
CA VAL A 199 7.64 -11.12 -7.80
C VAL A 199 8.14 -10.68 -9.17
N SER A 200 8.15 -11.59 -10.16
CA SER A 200 8.61 -11.29 -11.53
C SER A 200 7.90 -10.11 -12.15
N ASP A 201 6.62 -9.96 -11.84
CA ASP A 201 5.75 -8.93 -12.40
C ASP A 201 5.88 -7.62 -11.64
N MET A 202 6.04 -7.70 -10.31
CA MET A 202 6.16 -6.53 -9.45
C MET A 202 7.50 -5.80 -9.61
N TRP A 203 8.60 -6.53 -9.83
CA TRP A 203 9.94 -5.92 -9.95
C TRP A 203 10.49 -5.86 -11.37
N SER A 204 9.66 -6.11 -12.39
CA SER A 204 10.09 -6.22 -13.79
C SER A 204 10.72 -4.94 -14.35
N GLY A 205 10.50 -3.80 -13.69
CA GLY A 205 10.83 -2.46 -14.19
C GLY A 205 9.86 -1.94 -15.26
N ASN A 206 9.05 -2.81 -15.86
CA ASN A 206 7.94 -2.45 -16.72
C ASN A 206 6.68 -2.28 -15.87
N TYR A 207 6.27 -1.03 -15.64
CA TYR A 207 5.08 -0.73 -14.84
C TYR A 207 3.81 -1.43 -15.35
N SER A 208 3.73 -1.74 -16.66
CA SER A 208 2.55 -2.38 -17.26
C SER A 208 2.32 -3.83 -16.80
N THR A 209 3.33 -4.47 -16.19
CA THR A 209 3.18 -5.83 -15.64
C THR A 209 2.70 -5.80 -14.20
N PHE A 210 2.68 -4.64 -13.53
CA PHE A 210 2.29 -4.56 -12.13
C PHE A 210 0.84 -5.05 -11.95
N PRO A 211 0.55 -5.87 -10.91
CA PRO A 211 -0.76 -6.48 -10.73
C PRO A 211 -1.92 -5.48 -10.82
N ASN A 212 -2.96 -5.84 -11.60
CA ASN A 212 -4.21 -5.09 -11.76
C ASN A 212 -4.08 -3.63 -12.23
N ILE A 213 -2.92 -3.19 -12.73
CA ILE A 213 -2.69 -1.77 -13.07
C ILE A 213 -3.71 -1.22 -14.08
N TYR A 214 -4.19 -2.05 -15.02
CA TYR A 214 -5.21 -1.70 -16.00
C TYR A 214 -6.63 -2.06 -15.59
N GLU A 215 -6.79 -2.79 -14.48
CA GLU A 215 -8.10 -3.18 -13.95
C GLU A 215 -8.64 -2.14 -12.96
N ARG A 216 -7.76 -1.39 -12.29
CA ARG A 216 -8.18 -0.32 -11.37
C ARG A 216 -8.83 0.86 -12.11
N PRO A 217 -10.10 1.20 -11.83
CA PRO A 217 -10.84 2.26 -12.51
C PRO A 217 -10.07 3.58 -12.67
N LEU A 218 -9.51 4.10 -11.58
CA LEU A 218 -8.80 5.39 -11.59
C LEU A 218 -7.57 5.33 -12.49
N MET A 219 -6.72 4.30 -12.32
CA MET A 219 -5.49 4.17 -13.09
C MET A 219 -5.79 3.98 -14.58
N LYS A 220 -6.69 3.05 -14.91
CA LYS A 220 -7.12 2.74 -16.28
C LYS A 220 -7.54 4.00 -17.05
N LYS A 221 -8.28 4.88 -16.38
CA LYS A 221 -8.83 6.11 -16.97
C LYS A 221 -7.79 7.22 -17.07
N ILE A 222 -7.04 7.49 -16.00
CA ILE A 222 -6.13 8.63 -15.98
C ILE A 222 -4.93 8.45 -16.94
N ILE A 223 -4.36 7.25 -17.05
CA ILE A 223 -3.23 7.01 -17.99
C ILE A 223 -3.66 6.90 -19.45
N ALA A 224 -4.97 6.88 -19.72
CA ALA A 224 -5.47 7.00 -21.08
C ALA A 224 -5.39 8.45 -21.60
N VAL A 225 -5.20 9.43 -20.69
CA VAL A 225 -4.85 10.81 -21.05
C VAL A 225 -3.34 10.88 -21.32
N PRO A 226 -2.89 11.23 -22.54
CA PRO A 226 -1.47 11.21 -22.90
C PRO A 226 -0.57 12.04 -21.97
N GLU A 227 -1.00 13.24 -21.58
CA GLU A 227 -0.20 14.09 -20.69
C GLU A 227 0.00 13.48 -19.29
N PHE A 228 -1.01 12.80 -18.75
CA PHE A 228 -0.89 12.14 -17.45
C PHE A 228 -0.05 10.87 -17.53
N LYS A 229 -0.14 10.11 -18.63
CA LYS A 229 0.75 8.97 -18.89
C LYS A 229 2.20 9.41 -18.95
N GLU A 230 2.50 10.48 -19.69
CA GLU A 230 3.85 11.04 -19.78
C GLU A 230 4.35 11.52 -18.41
N THR A 231 3.49 12.22 -17.66
CA THR A 231 3.81 12.69 -16.30
C THR A 231 4.12 11.52 -15.35
N PHE A 232 3.28 10.48 -15.38
CA PHE A 232 3.42 9.28 -14.58
C PHE A 232 4.73 8.53 -14.87
N GLU A 233 5.02 8.27 -16.15
CA GLU A 233 6.28 7.65 -16.56
C GLU A 233 7.49 8.54 -16.21
N GLY A 234 7.32 9.86 -16.28
CA GLY A 234 8.28 10.84 -15.78
C GLY A 234 8.59 10.65 -14.30
N TYR A 235 7.57 10.44 -13.46
CA TYR A 235 7.76 10.16 -12.04
C TYR A 235 8.47 8.83 -11.80
N ILE A 236 8.09 7.76 -12.49
CA ILE A 236 8.79 6.47 -12.38
C ILE A 236 10.28 6.64 -12.67
N LYS A 237 10.64 7.27 -13.79
CA LYS A 237 12.04 7.50 -14.18
C LYS A 237 12.79 8.36 -13.16
N ASN A 238 12.18 9.46 -12.73
CA ASN A 238 12.81 10.41 -11.82
C ASN A 238 13.04 9.82 -10.42
N ILE A 239 11.99 9.23 -9.83
CA ILE A 239 12.07 8.57 -8.51
C ILE A 239 13.07 7.42 -8.57
N THR A 240 13.11 6.64 -9.66
CA THR A 240 14.11 5.58 -9.85
C THR A 240 15.54 6.12 -9.81
N ALA A 241 15.83 7.17 -10.59
CA ALA A 241 17.16 7.75 -10.68
C ALA A 241 17.65 8.38 -9.36
N GLN A 242 16.70 8.84 -8.52
CA GLN A 242 16.98 9.51 -7.26
C GLN A 242 16.79 8.59 -6.04
N LEU A 243 15.56 8.26 -5.69
CA LEU A 243 15.19 7.70 -4.39
C LEU A 243 15.17 6.16 -4.34
N ILE A 244 15.24 5.48 -5.49
CA ILE A 244 15.44 4.02 -5.55
C ILE A 244 16.91 3.68 -5.81
N ASN A 245 17.68 4.62 -6.36
CA ASN A 245 19.09 4.45 -6.69
C ASN A 245 19.88 4.01 -5.45
N PRO A 246 20.52 2.81 -5.47
CA PRO A 246 21.27 2.29 -4.33
C PRO A 246 22.35 3.23 -3.78
N ASN A 247 22.98 4.04 -4.65
CA ASN A 247 23.99 5.01 -4.22
C ASN A 247 23.42 6.13 -3.33
N ILE A 248 22.10 6.38 -3.41
CA ILE A 248 21.38 7.40 -2.64
C ILE A 248 20.65 6.74 -1.47
N THR A 249 19.92 5.64 -1.71
CA THR A 249 19.02 5.03 -0.72
C THR A 249 19.75 4.17 0.30
N TYR A 250 20.84 3.48 -0.08
CA TYR A 250 21.57 2.62 0.87
C TYR A 250 22.21 3.38 2.02
N PRO A 251 22.84 4.56 1.83
CA PRO A 251 23.29 5.38 2.94
C PRO A 251 22.18 5.69 3.96
N ARG A 252 20.96 5.98 3.50
CA ARG A 252 19.82 6.21 4.39
C ARG A 252 19.39 4.94 5.12
N ILE A 253 19.30 3.81 4.42
CA ILE A 253 19.03 2.49 5.02
C ILE A 253 20.06 2.17 6.11
N ASN A 254 21.35 2.31 5.79
CA ASN A 254 22.43 2.05 6.74
C ASN A 254 22.34 2.98 7.97
N SER A 255 21.95 4.24 7.78
CA SER A 255 21.75 5.18 8.89
C SER A 255 20.64 4.72 9.83
N ILE A 256 19.50 4.26 9.31
CA ILE A 256 18.38 3.77 10.14
C ILE A 256 18.76 2.47 10.84
N VAL A 257 19.35 1.52 10.10
CA VAL A 257 19.82 0.23 10.63
C VAL A 257 20.82 0.44 11.77
N ASN A 258 21.76 1.38 11.61
CA ASN A 258 22.70 1.71 12.68
C ASN A 258 22.04 2.40 13.88
N MET A 259 21.02 3.23 13.63
CA MET A 259 20.26 3.89 14.69
C MET A 259 19.51 2.89 15.57
N ILE A 260 18.86 1.87 14.98
CA ILE A 260 18.00 0.92 15.71
C ILE A 260 18.71 -0.38 16.12
N ARG A 261 20.00 -0.56 15.79
CA ARG A 261 20.71 -1.84 15.99
C ARG A 261 20.58 -2.38 17.41
N GLN A 262 20.88 -1.55 18.40
CA GLN A 262 20.80 -1.95 19.81
C GLN A 262 19.36 -2.24 20.25
N ASP A 263 18.39 -1.54 19.67
CA ASP A 263 16.97 -1.75 19.95
C ASP A 263 16.45 -3.05 19.34
N VAL A 264 16.90 -3.42 18.14
CA VAL A 264 16.58 -4.70 17.50
C VAL A 264 17.23 -5.86 18.26
N GLU A 265 18.50 -5.74 18.64
CA GLU A 265 19.20 -6.73 19.47
C GLU A 265 18.47 -6.95 20.80
N TRP A 266 17.99 -5.88 21.44
CA TRP A 266 17.17 -5.96 22.66
C TRP A 266 15.79 -6.56 22.40
N ASP A 267 15.09 -6.14 21.35
CA ASP A 267 13.75 -6.65 21.01
C ASP A 267 13.74 -8.17 20.76
N GLN A 268 14.80 -8.70 20.13
CA GLN A 268 14.98 -10.14 19.92
C GLN A 268 15.14 -10.94 21.23
N THR A 269 15.45 -10.28 22.35
CA THR A 269 15.49 -10.91 23.69
C THR A 269 14.16 -10.82 24.44
N CYS A 270 13.22 -9.99 23.97
CA CYS A 270 11.94 -9.78 24.65
C CYS A 270 11.04 -11.02 24.52
N THR A 271 10.34 -11.37 25.60
CA THR A 271 9.32 -12.43 25.54
C THR A 271 8.13 -11.95 24.72
N ARG A 272 7.80 -12.63 23.61
CA ARG A 272 6.61 -12.29 22.81
C ARG A 272 5.35 -12.60 23.63
N VAL A 273 4.51 -11.58 23.79
CA VAL A 273 3.27 -11.64 24.60
C VAL A 273 2.06 -12.19 23.84
N HIS A 274 2.27 -12.71 22.63
CA HIS A 274 1.27 -13.29 21.75
C HIS A 274 1.66 -14.73 21.41
N SER A 275 0.67 -15.63 21.41
CA SER A 275 0.85 -17.00 20.94
C SER A 275 0.77 -17.04 19.42
N GLU A 276 1.56 -17.89 18.75
CA GLU A 276 1.49 -18.10 17.29
C GLU A 276 0.08 -18.51 16.81
N SER A 277 -0.80 -18.95 17.72
CA SER A 277 -2.21 -19.28 17.46
C SER A 277 -3.18 -18.09 17.46
N ASP A 278 -2.75 -16.88 17.86
CA ASP A 278 -3.61 -15.67 17.93
C ASP A 278 -3.23 -14.62 16.86
N SER A 279 -3.05 -15.07 15.62
CA SER A 279 -2.76 -14.23 14.44
C SER A 279 -3.86 -13.20 14.10
N SER A 280 -4.97 -13.16 14.85
CA SER A 280 -6.05 -12.18 14.68
C SER A 280 -5.83 -10.82 15.35
N PHE A 281 -4.87 -10.71 16.28
CA PHE A 281 -4.71 -9.52 17.13
C PHE A 281 -3.71 -8.47 16.60
N MET A 282 -2.89 -8.81 15.59
CA MET A 282 -1.80 -7.94 15.11
C MET A 282 -2.16 -7.02 13.93
N MET A 283 -3.38 -7.13 13.41
CA MET A 283 -3.94 -6.12 12.52
C MET A 283 -4.34 -4.93 13.40
N GLY A 284 -3.45 -3.94 13.53
CA GLY A 284 -3.78 -2.69 14.21
C GLY A 284 -5.09 -2.10 13.65
N ASP A 285 -5.74 -1.23 14.43
CA ASP A 285 -7.02 -0.56 14.14
C ASP A 285 -7.05 0.33 12.85
N GLY A 286 -6.12 0.11 11.93
CA GLY A 286 -6.13 0.49 10.52
C GLY A 286 -6.92 -0.49 9.61
N GLY A 287 -7.02 -1.77 9.96
CA GLY A 287 -7.77 -2.80 9.21
C GLY A 287 -8.31 -3.86 10.19
N ALA A 288 -9.61 -4.16 10.13
CA ALA A 288 -10.37 -4.81 11.17
C ALA A 288 -9.88 -6.21 11.59
N ALA A 289 -10.13 -6.44 12.88
CA ALA A 289 -10.14 -7.71 13.58
C ALA A 289 -10.76 -8.87 12.77
N MET A 290 -10.00 -9.94 12.60
CA MET A 290 -10.55 -11.28 12.34
C MET A 290 -10.96 -11.92 13.67
N SER A 291 -12.14 -11.59 14.19
CA SER A 291 -12.75 -12.33 15.30
C SER A 291 -13.55 -13.53 14.75
N ASN A 292 -12.91 -14.70 14.65
CA ASN A 292 -13.65 -15.96 14.50
C ASN A 292 -14.01 -16.51 15.88
N ASN A 293 -15.23 -16.22 16.35
CA ASN A 293 -15.82 -16.99 17.43
C ASN A 293 -17.18 -17.55 16.98
N SER A 294 -17.15 -18.74 16.41
CA SER A 294 -18.31 -19.63 16.38
C SER A 294 -17.84 -21.07 16.29
N THR A 295 -17.87 -21.75 17.43
CA THR A 295 -17.84 -23.20 17.60
C THR A 295 -18.79 -23.91 16.63
N ILE A 296 -18.28 -24.73 15.70
CA ILE A 296 -19.01 -25.87 15.09
C ILE A 296 -18.02 -27.03 14.84
N PRO A 297 -18.39 -28.31 15.11
CA PRO A 297 -17.44 -29.41 15.31
C PRO A 297 -16.87 -29.99 14.02
N SER A 298 -15.72 -30.63 14.18
CA SER A 298 -15.01 -31.51 13.25
C SER A 298 -15.92 -32.35 12.36
N ASN A 299 -15.74 -32.25 11.04
CA ASN A 299 -15.88 -33.38 10.12
C ASN A 299 -15.03 -33.16 8.86
N ASN A 300 -14.23 -34.18 8.54
CA ASN A 300 -13.40 -34.26 7.33
C ASN A 300 -14.23 -34.08 6.06
N ALA A 301 -13.89 -33.08 5.25
CA ALA A 301 -14.15 -33.08 3.82
C ALA A 301 -13.11 -32.22 3.09
N THR A 302 -12.16 -32.87 2.45
CA THR A 302 -11.35 -32.32 1.35
C THR A 302 -12.26 -31.65 0.31
N MET A 303 -12.01 -30.37 0.00
CA MET A 303 -12.61 -29.70 -1.15
C MET A 303 -11.55 -29.17 -2.11
N SER A 304 -11.65 -29.71 -3.33
CA SER A 304 -10.91 -29.40 -4.54
C SER A 304 -11.26 -28.00 -5.07
N MET A 305 -10.26 -27.17 -5.35
CA MET A 305 -10.45 -25.95 -6.14
C MET A 305 -10.71 -26.34 -7.59
N ASN A 306 -11.93 -26.08 -8.07
CA ASN A 306 -12.29 -26.25 -9.47
C ASN A 306 -13.19 -25.08 -9.90
N GLN A 307 -12.65 -24.17 -10.72
CA GLN A 307 -13.31 -23.43 -11.82
C GLN A 307 -12.39 -22.29 -12.31
N THR A 308 -11.66 -22.50 -13.41
CA THR A 308 -11.97 -22.15 -14.83
C THR A 308 -11.53 -20.74 -15.24
N MET A 309 -10.28 -20.64 -15.72
CA MET A 309 -9.79 -19.62 -16.65
C MET A 309 -9.82 -20.21 -18.08
N PRO A 310 -10.17 -19.45 -19.15
CA PRO A 310 -10.16 -19.97 -20.51
C PRO A 310 -8.73 -20.23 -21.03
N GLN A 311 -8.52 -21.40 -21.63
CA GLN A 311 -7.28 -21.79 -22.30
C GLN A 311 -7.23 -21.36 -23.78
N GLN A 312 -6.03 -20.96 -24.24
CA GLN A 312 -5.26 -21.46 -25.40
C GLN A 312 -4.31 -20.34 -25.90
N GLY A 313 -3.06 -20.59 -26.32
CA GLY A 313 -2.47 -21.83 -26.80
C GLY A 313 -0.99 -22.02 -26.47
N ASN A 314 -0.51 -23.16 -26.96
CA ASN A 314 0.55 -24.02 -26.46
C ASN A 314 1.90 -23.78 -27.17
N SER A 315 3.01 -23.74 -26.42
CA SER A 315 4.31 -24.28 -26.90
C SER A 315 5.25 -24.65 -25.73
N THR A 316 5.19 -25.93 -25.34
CA THR A 316 6.29 -26.88 -25.07
C THR A 316 7.62 -26.44 -24.39
N THR A 317 7.95 -27.24 -23.34
CA THR A 317 9.28 -27.63 -22.76
C THR A 317 10.01 -26.58 -21.91
N GLN A 318 10.62 -26.86 -20.74
CA GLN A 318 11.02 -28.11 -20.06
C GLN A 318 11.47 -27.79 -18.61
N GLY A 319 11.15 -28.67 -17.64
CA GLY A 319 11.81 -28.85 -16.31
C GLY A 319 11.54 -27.74 -15.26
N GLY A 320 11.02 -27.98 -14.05
CA GLY A 320 10.95 -29.17 -13.22
C GLY A 320 11.48 -28.80 -11.84
N ASP A 321 10.63 -28.35 -10.92
CA ASP A 321 10.76 -28.65 -9.50
C ASP A 321 9.39 -28.60 -8.82
N GLY A 322 8.97 -29.76 -8.33
CA GLY A 322 7.72 -29.97 -7.63
C GLY A 322 8.01 -30.00 -6.14
N GLY A 323 7.85 -28.86 -5.47
CA GLY A 323 7.93 -28.74 -4.02
C GLY A 323 6.62 -28.18 -3.47
N GLY A 324 5.65 -29.06 -3.20
CA GLY A 324 4.49 -28.72 -2.38
C GLY A 324 4.93 -28.51 -0.94
N GLY A 325 5.33 -27.28 -0.61
CA GLY A 325 5.71 -26.86 0.75
C GLY A 325 4.51 -26.34 1.53
N ASN A 326 4.35 -26.85 2.74
CA ASN A 326 3.44 -26.35 3.77
C ASN A 326 3.69 -24.85 4.06
N PRO A 327 2.68 -23.96 4.06
CA PRO A 327 2.88 -22.52 4.32
C PRO A 327 3.32 -22.17 5.75
N ASN A 328 3.43 -23.15 6.66
CA ASN A 328 3.73 -22.95 8.08
C ASN A 328 5.20 -23.25 8.47
N SER A 329 6.13 -23.14 7.54
CA SER A 329 7.57 -23.14 7.88
C SER A 329 8.27 -22.03 7.09
N GLU A 330 7.98 -20.78 7.44
CA GLU A 330 8.88 -19.68 7.09
C GLU A 330 10.16 -19.89 7.88
N GLU A 331 11.25 -20.25 7.20
CA GLU A 331 12.58 -20.08 7.79
C GLU A 331 12.70 -18.63 8.24
N SER A 332 12.91 -18.41 9.55
CA SER A 332 13.07 -17.07 10.09
C SER A 332 14.30 -16.42 9.44
N VAL A 333 14.08 -15.49 8.52
CA VAL A 333 15.15 -14.72 7.89
C VAL A 333 15.81 -13.85 8.98
N SER A 334 17.14 -13.90 9.08
CA SER A 334 17.87 -13.07 10.03
C SER A 334 17.65 -11.58 9.73
N TRP A 335 17.79 -10.71 10.73
CA TRP A 335 17.63 -9.27 10.51
C TRP A 335 18.64 -8.74 9.47
N GLU A 336 19.88 -9.20 9.54
CA GLU A 336 20.93 -8.87 8.58
C GLU A 336 20.56 -9.29 7.15
N ASP A 337 20.00 -10.49 6.98
CA ASP A 337 19.56 -10.99 5.67
C ASP A 337 18.28 -10.29 5.19
N ALA A 338 17.36 -9.92 6.08
CA ALA A 338 16.17 -9.15 5.72
C ALA A 338 16.54 -7.73 5.21
N VAL A 339 17.65 -7.17 5.69
CA VAL A 339 18.16 -5.88 5.22
C VAL A 339 19.08 -6.01 4.00
N ASN A 340 20.03 -6.96 4.02
CA ASN A 340 21.15 -7.02 3.07
C ASN A 340 21.23 -8.31 2.24
N GLY A 341 20.40 -9.30 2.54
CA GLY A 341 20.47 -10.64 1.98
C GLY A 341 20.32 -10.66 0.47
N THR A 342 20.82 -11.73 -0.14
CA THR A 342 20.80 -11.93 -1.59
C THR A 342 19.83 -13.03 -2.02
N THR A 343 19.09 -13.62 -1.09
CA THR A 343 18.15 -14.72 -1.33
C THR A 343 16.75 -14.20 -1.64
N THR A 344 16.01 -14.97 -2.44
CA THR A 344 14.65 -14.67 -2.90
C THR A 344 13.63 -15.63 -2.28
N SER A 345 13.78 -15.99 -1.00
CA SER A 345 12.76 -16.76 -0.27
C SER A 345 11.51 -15.89 -0.02
N SER A 346 10.59 -16.33 0.86
CA SER A 346 9.29 -15.68 1.12
C SER A 346 9.35 -14.17 1.45
N SER A 347 10.51 -13.64 1.86
CA SER A 347 10.76 -12.21 1.98
C SER A 347 12.10 -11.82 1.33
N ILE A 348 12.06 -11.03 0.26
CA ILE A 348 13.25 -10.49 -0.41
C ILE A 348 13.82 -9.37 0.44
N SER A 349 15.16 -9.28 0.55
CA SER A 349 15.77 -8.20 1.34
C SER A 349 15.47 -6.81 0.77
N VAL A 350 15.38 -5.82 1.66
CA VAL A 350 15.06 -4.42 1.28
C VAL A 350 16.04 -3.90 0.23
N LYS A 351 17.34 -4.17 0.40
CA LYS A 351 18.37 -3.71 -0.55
C LYS A 351 18.28 -4.45 -1.88
N LEU A 352 18.07 -5.78 -1.87
CA LEU A 352 17.94 -6.55 -3.10
C LEU A 352 16.74 -6.07 -3.93
N TRP A 353 15.60 -5.80 -3.28
CA TRP A 353 14.43 -5.22 -3.96
C TRP A 353 14.78 -3.92 -4.68
N LEU A 354 15.33 -2.94 -3.95
CA LEU A 354 15.66 -1.62 -4.50
C LEU A 354 16.70 -1.71 -5.63
N GLN A 355 17.70 -2.59 -5.49
CA GLN A 355 18.69 -2.83 -6.53
C GLN A 355 18.06 -3.39 -7.80
N ALA A 356 17.16 -4.37 -7.67
CA ALA A 356 16.47 -4.99 -8.79
C ALA A 356 15.57 -3.98 -9.50
N ILE A 357 14.73 -3.26 -8.76
CA ILE A 357 13.87 -2.20 -9.33
C ILE A 357 14.70 -1.15 -10.06
N TYR A 358 15.79 -0.67 -9.44
CA TYR A 358 16.66 0.31 -10.05
C TYR A 358 17.22 -0.17 -11.40
N GLN A 359 17.77 -1.38 -11.44
CA GLN A 359 18.34 -1.95 -12.66
C GLN A 359 17.28 -2.21 -13.73
N ASN A 360 16.20 -2.88 -13.35
CA ASN A 360 15.16 -3.30 -14.27
C ASN A 360 14.42 -2.10 -14.87
N THR A 361 14.09 -1.10 -14.05
CA THR A 361 13.43 0.14 -14.52
C THR A 361 14.36 0.95 -15.42
N THR A 362 15.63 1.09 -15.05
CA THR A 362 16.63 1.78 -15.89
C THR A 362 16.78 1.08 -17.25
N ASN A 363 16.85 -0.26 -17.25
CA ASN A 363 16.96 -1.03 -18.48
C ASN A 363 15.71 -0.88 -19.35
N PHE A 364 14.51 -0.99 -18.78
CA PHE A 364 13.24 -0.87 -19.50
C PHE A 364 13.12 0.48 -20.24
N TYR A 365 13.45 1.60 -19.59
CA TYR A 365 13.37 2.93 -20.19
C TYR A 365 14.61 3.32 -21.03
N SER A 366 15.66 2.49 -21.06
CA SER A 366 16.79 2.68 -21.98
C SER A 366 16.58 2.03 -23.34
N GLN A 367 15.65 1.07 -23.42
CA GLN A 367 15.35 0.27 -24.62
C GLN A 367 14.14 0.77 -25.41
N ASN A 368 13.31 1.63 -24.79
CA ASN A 368 12.10 2.24 -25.35
C ASN A 368 12.22 3.76 -25.30
#